data_AF-A0A0B6ZF37-F1
#
_entry.id   AF-A0A0B6ZF37-F1
#
_cell.length_a   1.000
_cell.length_b   1.000
_cell.length_c   1.000
_cell.angle_alpha   90.00
_cell.angle_beta   90.00
_cell.angle_gamma   90.00
#
_symmetry.space_group_name_H-M   'P 1'
#
loop_
_entity.id
_entity.type
_entity.pdbx_description
1 polymer ?
#
loop_
_entity_poly.entity_id
_entity_poly.type
_entity_poly.pdbx_seq_one_letter_code
_entity_poly.pdbx_strand_id
1 'polypeptide(L)'
;FGTFVMIIYLLCVPFAVGLEKADPLCCQIFREAGHLLAKHLYGISGKMNKDLKTREGGLPVVCVGSVFKSWQLLEEGFAQEMHSKAAETGIHEVTLLSLNAEASIGAAALGARSAGQDLPIDYSKNSTVFYHSTF
;
A
#
# COMPACT_ATOMS: atom_id res chain seq x y z
N PHE A 1 -10.50 -12.13 -4.85
CA PHE A 1 -9.51 -11.07 -5.09
C PHE A 1 -9.90 -9.85 -4.29
N GLY A 2 -9.30 -9.67 -3.11
CA GLY A 2 -9.55 -8.53 -2.22
C GLY A 2 -8.32 -7.63 -2.11
N THR A 3 -7.62 -7.43 -3.23
CA THR A 3 -6.36 -6.70 -3.27
C THR A 3 -6.63 -5.24 -3.63
N PHE A 4 -6.47 -4.35 -2.66
CA PHE A 4 -6.71 -2.92 -2.84
C PHE A 4 -5.46 -2.24 -3.41
N VAL A 5 -5.65 -1.45 -4.47
CA VAL A 5 -4.61 -0.69 -5.15
C VAL A 5 -4.72 0.77 -4.71
N MET A 6 -3.73 1.27 -3.98
CA MET A 6 -3.68 2.66 -3.53
C MET A 6 -2.77 3.47 -4.47
N ILE A 7 -3.35 4.36 -5.27
CA ILE A 7 -2.63 5.23 -6.20
C ILE A 7 -2.57 6.64 -5.60
N ILE A 8 -1.38 7.06 -5.15
CA ILE A 8 -1.09 8.46 -4.84
C ILE A 8 -0.13 9.02 -5.88
N TYR A 9 -0.61 9.97 -6.69
CA TYR A 9 0.22 10.78 -7.58
C TYR A 9 0.87 11.91 -6.77
N LEU A 10 2.10 11.70 -6.30
CA LEU A 10 2.93 12.77 -5.75
C LEU A 10 3.95 13.19 -6.82
N LEU A 11 4.04 14.49 -7.12
CA LEU A 11 5.05 15.11 -8.00
C LEU A 11 6.47 14.85 -7.46
N CYS A 12 7.01 13.65 -7.69
CA CYS A 12 8.17 13.13 -6.95
C CYS A 12 9.52 13.31 -7.66
N VAL A 13 9.54 13.70 -8.95
CA VAL A 13 10.77 13.59 -9.76
C VAL A 13 11.85 14.62 -9.41
N PRO A 14 11.57 15.91 -9.12
CA PRO A 14 12.61 16.84 -8.70
C PRO A 14 12.95 16.75 -7.19
N PHE A 15 12.01 16.32 -6.35
CA PHE A 15 12.14 16.39 -4.88
C PHE A 15 12.98 15.25 -4.30
N ALA A 16 12.95 14.05 -4.90
CA ALA A 16 13.73 12.91 -4.43
C ALA A 16 15.25 13.06 -4.66
N VAL A 17 15.68 13.98 -5.54
CA VAL A 17 17.10 14.17 -5.89
C VAL A 17 17.82 15.11 -4.90
N GLY A 18 17.11 15.85 -4.05
CA GLY A 18 17.70 16.74 -3.04
C GLY A 18 18.11 16.07 -1.71
N LEU A 19 18.00 14.74 -1.61
CA LEU A 19 17.98 13.99 -0.34
C LEU A 19 19.33 13.84 0.40
N GLU A 20 20.44 14.42 -0.08
CA GLU A 20 21.67 14.49 0.73
C GLU A 20 21.58 15.55 1.84
N LYS A 21 20.58 16.45 1.78
CA LYS A 21 20.19 17.34 2.88
C LYS A 21 18.67 17.37 2.93
N ALA A 22 18.08 16.49 3.75
CA ALA A 22 16.64 16.39 3.91
C ALA A 22 16.06 17.75 4.35
N ASP A 23 15.45 18.46 3.40
CA ASP A 23 14.79 19.73 3.67
C ASP A 23 13.58 19.48 4.58
N PRO A 24 13.44 20.22 5.70
CA PRO A 24 12.37 19.98 6.67
C PRO A 24 10.95 20.07 6.08
N LEU A 25 10.72 20.92 5.07
CA LEU A 25 9.43 21.03 4.41
C LEU A 25 9.13 19.79 3.57
N CYS A 26 10.12 19.24 2.86
CA CYS A 26 9.99 17.97 2.16
C CYS A 26 9.58 16.85 3.13
N CYS A 27 10.28 16.72 4.25
CA CYS A 27 9.97 15.70 5.25
C CYS A 27 8.56 15.83 5.80
N GLN A 28 8.12 17.06 6.10
CA GLN A 28 6.75 17.34 6.56
C GLN A 28 5.69 16.95 5.51
N ILE A 29 5.93 17.25 4.23
CA ILE A 29 5.02 16.87 3.14
C ILE A 29 4.90 15.35 3.01
N PHE A 30 6.02 14.63 3.05
CA PHE A 30 6.00 13.17 2.99
C PHE A 30 5.36 12.54 4.22
N ARG A 31 5.58 13.10 5.41
CA ARG A 31 4.90 12.68 6.63
C ARG A 31 3.38 12.87 6.50
N GLU A 32 2.92 14.02 6.02
CA GLU A 32 1.48 14.25 5.80
C GLU A 32 0.91 13.32 4.72
N ALA A 33 1.66 13.03 3.66
CA ALA A 33 1.28 12.02 2.68
C ALA A 33 1.14 10.63 3.33
N GLY A 34 2.02 10.27 4.27
CA GLY A 34 1.91 9.08 5.13
C GLY A 34 0.62 9.05 5.94
N HIS A 35 0.27 10.14 6.61
CA HIS A 35 -1.00 10.26 7.34
C HIS A 35 -2.21 10.06 6.41
N LEU A 36 -2.20 10.71 5.25
CA LEU A 36 -3.27 10.58 4.26
C LEU A 36 -3.39 9.13 3.74
N LEU A 37 -2.27 8.44 3.48
CA LEU A 37 -2.26 7.03 3.08
C LEU A 37 -2.99 6.15 4.11
N ALA A 38 -2.70 6.33 5.40
CA ALA A 38 -3.36 5.57 6.47
C ALA A 38 -4.86 5.91 6.60
N LYS A 39 -5.24 7.19 6.45
CA LYS A 39 -6.65 7.62 6.43
C LYS A 39 -7.46 6.98 5.30
N HIS A 40 -6.83 6.67 4.16
CA HIS A 40 -7.50 5.92 3.10
C HIS A 40 -7.85 4.49 3.55
N LEU A 41 -6.96 3.81 4.29
CA LEU A 41 -7.26 2.49 4.87
C LEU A 41 -8.39 2.58 5.91
N TYR A 42 -8.39 3.62 6.75
CA TYR A 42 -9.51 3.89 7.66
C TYR A 42 -10.84 4.00 6.91
N GLY A 43 -10.89 4.82 5.85
CA GLY A 43 -12.11 5.11 5.10
C GLY A 43 -12.75 3.87 4.47
N ILE A 44 -11.95 2.85 4.16
CA ILE A 44 -12.44 1.58 3.62
C ILE A 44 -12.65 0.50 4.68
N SER A 45 -12.14 0.68 5.90
CA SER A 45 -12.11 -0.33 6.97
C SER A 45 -13.47 -0.95 7.27
N GLY A 46 -14.56 -0.17 7.20
CA GLY A 46 -15.92 -0.66 7.42
C GLY A 46 -16.47 -1.57 6.30
N LYS A 47 -15.88 -1.52 5.10
CA LYS A 47 -16.29 -2.34 3.94
C LYS A 47 -15.41 -3.58 3.73
N MET A 48 -14.36 -3.73 4.52
CA MET A 48 -13.42 -4.82 4.39
C MET A 48 -13.95 -6.09 5.04
N ASN A 49 -13.74 -7.23 4.38
CA ASN A 49 -14.07 -8.52 4.98
C ASN A 49 -13.23 -8.73 6.26
N LYS A 50 -13.86 -9.25 7.32
CA LYS A 50 -13.22 -9.55 8.61
C LYS A 50 -12.02 -10.48 8.44
N ASP A 51 -12.12 -11.44 7.54
CA ASP A 51 -11.02 -12.38 7.25
C ASP A 51 -9.73 -11.68 6.79
N LEU A 52 -9.85 -10.52 6.14
CA LEU A 52 -8.68 -9.73 5.73
C LEU A 52 -8.03 -8.97 6.88
N LYS A 53 -8.76 -8.73 7.98
CA LYS A 53 -8.25 -8.04 9.17
C LYS A 53 -7.63 -9.01 10.18
N THR A 54 -8.05 -10.27 10.16
CA THR A 54 -7.65 -11.27 11.16
C THR A 54 -6.75 -12.37 10.60
N ARG A 55 -6.42 -12.34 9.31
CA ARG A 55 -5.45 -13.26 8.70
C ARG A 55 -4.05 -13.00 9.25
N GLU A 56 -3.23 -14.05 9.24
CA GLU A 56 -1.80 -13.95 9.52
C GLU A 56 -1.11 -12.98 8.53
N GLY A 57 -0.26 -12.08 9.04
CA GLY A 57 0.31 -10.99 8.28
C GLY A 57 -0.64 -9.78 8.15
N GLY A 58 -1.82 -9.84 8.77
CA GLY A 58 -2.79 -8.76 8.78
C GLY A 58 -3.30 -8.37 7.39
N LEU A 59 -3.73 -7.12 7.28
CA LEU A 59 -4.26 -6.55 6.05
C LEU A 59 -3.16 -6.44 4.96
N PRO A 60 -3.27 -7.17 3.84
CA PRO A 60 -2.40 -6.94 2.70
C PRO A 60 -2.81 -5.67 1.94
N VAL A 61 -1.86 -4.79 1.70
CA VAL A 61 -2.06 -3.59 0.86
C VAL A 61 -1.06 -3.63 -0.28
N VAL A 62 -1.55 -3.56 -1.52
CA VAL A 62 -0.67 -3.47 -2.68
C VAL A 62 -0.41 -2.01 -3.01
N CYS A 63 0.86 -1.64 -2.90
CA CYS A 63 1.37 -0.30 -3.10
C CYS A 63 1.82 -0.13 -4.54
N VAL A 64 1.12 0.73 -5.30
CA VAL A 64 1.41 0.99 -6.71
C VAL A 64 1.74 2.47 -6.90
N GLY A 65 2.91 2.73 -7.47
CA GLY A 65 3.39 4.07 -7.77
C GLY A 65 4.82 4.31 -7.32
N SER A 66 5.50 5.24 -7.97
CA SER A 66 6.90 5.58 -7.67
C SER A 66 7.08 6.21 -6.28
N VAL A 67 6.02 6.76 -5.68
CA VAL A 67 6.04 7.37 -4.33
C VAL A 67 6.51 6.39 -3.24
N PHE A 68 6.19 5.11 -3.38
CA PHE A 68 6.58 4.07 -2.41
C PHE A 68 8.07 3.74 -2.45
N LYS A 69 8.84 4.20 -3.45
CA LYS A 69 10.31 4.12 -3.44
C LYS A 69 10.92 4.94 -2.30
N SER A 70 10.21 5.95 -1.81
CA SER A 70 10.59 6.79 -0.68
C SER A 70 9.81 6.44 0.59
N TRP A 71 9.50 5.15 0.80
CA TRP A 71 8.69 4.67 1.93
C TRP A 71 9.17 5.18 3.29
N GLN A 72 10.49 5.25 3.51
CA GLN A 72 11.08 5.73 4.77
C GLN A 72 10.61 7.13 5.18
N LEU A 73 10.24 7.99 4.22
CA LEU A 73 9.71 9.33 4.50
C LEU A 73 8.20 9.33 4.80
N LEU A 74 7.48 8.32 4.32
CA LEU A 74 6.03 8.15 4.50
C LEU A 74 5.72 7.39 5.80
N GLU A 75 6.62 6.49 6.19
CA GLU A 75 6.43 5.52 7.26
C GLU A 75 6.02 6.16 8.59
N GLU A 76 6.69 7.24 8.99
CA GLU A 76 6.41 7.89 10.27
C GLU A 76 4.94 8.37 10.35
N GLY A 77 4.47 9.11 9.35
CA GLY A 77 3.10 9.62 9.33
C GLY A 77 2.07 8.51 9.16
N PHE A 78 2.40 7.48 8.37
CA PHE A 78 1.54 6.32 8.19
C PHE A 78 1.35 5.55 9.51
N ALA A 79 2.45 5.20 10.20
CA ALA A 79 2.40 4.44 11.44
C ALA A 79 1.70 5.21 12.57
N GLN A 80 1.91 6.53 12.66
CA GLN A 80 1.24 7.38 13.65
C GLN A 80 -0.27 7.35 13.50
N GLU A 81 -0.79 7.54 12.29
CA GLU A 81 -2.22 7.49 12.04
C GLU A 81 -2.79 6.09 12.29
N MET A 82 -2.09 5.03 11.83
CA MET A 82 -2.52 3.65 12.04
C MET A 82 -2.63 3.29 13.53
N HIS A 83 -1.63 3.61 14.36
CA HIS A 83 -1.70 3.40 15.81
C HIS A 83 -2.85 4.19 16.44
N SER A 84 -3.04 5.45 16.05
CA SER A 84 -4.08 6.30 16.63
C SER A 84 -5.50 5.77 16.37
N LYS A 85 -5.68 5.00 15.30
CA LYS A 85 -6.98 4.50 14.82
C LYS A 85 -7.10 2.98 14.79
N ALA A 86 -6.13 2.23 15.32
CA ALA A 86 -6.13 0.77 15.32
C ALA A 86 -7.37 0.21 16.03
N ALA A 87 -7.71 0.75 17.21
CA ALA A 87 -8.88 0.33 17.99
C ALA A 87 -10.22 0.63 17.29
N GLU A 88 -10.31 1.74 16.55
CA GLU A 88 -11.53 2.14 15.83
C GLU A 88 -11.75 1.32 14.55
N THR A 89 -10.66 0.96 13.85
CA THR A 89 -10.72 0.26 12.55
C THR A 89 -10.72 -1.25 12.66
N GLY A 90 -10.22 -1.78 13.78
CA GLY A 90 -9.93 -3.20 13.97
C GLY A 90 -8.81 -3.71 13.05
N ILE A 91 -7.94 -2.81 12.56
CA ILE A 91 -6.76 -3.17 11.78
C ILE A 91 -5.56 -3.13 12.72
N HIS A 92 -5.14 -4.30 13.18
CA HIS A 92 -4.05 -4.47 14.14
C HIS A 92 -2.73 -4.86 13.49
N GLU A 93 -2.75 -5.21 12.20
CA GLU A 93 -1.59 -5.72 11.50
C GLU A 93 -1.74 -5.38 10.02
N VAL A 94 -0.67 -4.90 9.39
CA VAL A 94 -0.65 -4.52 7.97
C VAL A 94 0.63 -5.05 7.32
N THR A 95 0.48 -5.57 6.11
CA THR A 95 1.58 -5.95 5.23
C THR A 95 1.50 -5.18 3.92
N LEU A 96 2.52 -4.39 3.61
CA LEU A 96 2.60 -3.65 2.35
C LEU A 96 3.42 -4.43 1.32
N LEU A 97 2.84 -4.53 0.13
CA LEU A 97 3.33 -5.33 -0.98
C LEU A 97 3.68 -4.42 -2.16
N SER A 98 4.87 -4.58 -2.73
CA SER A 98 5.23 -4.01 -4.03
C SER A 98 4.97 -5.02 -5.12
N LEU A 99 4.49 -4.57 -6.29
CA LEU A 99 4.32 -5.43 -7.46
C LEU A 99 5.67 -5.62 -8.16
N ASN A 100 6.02 -6.88 -8.42
CA ASN A 100 7.14 -7.26 -9.28
C ASN A 100 6.70 -7.58 -10.71
N ALA A 101 5.40 -7.77 -10.89
CA ALA A 101 4.77 -8.02 -12.17
C ALA A 101 4.16 -6.73 -12.74
N GLU A 102 4.18 -6.62 -14.06
CA GLU A 102 3.45 -5.60 -14.81
C GLU A 102 1.94 -5.70 -14.51
N ALA A 103 1.27 -4.56 -14.32
CA ALA A 103 -0.18 -4.52 -14.13
C ALA A 103 -0.95 -5.13 -15.33
N SER A 104 -0.31 -5.19 -16.50
CA SER A 104 -0.82 -5.84 -17.71
C SER A 104 -1.09 -7.34 -17.52
N ILE A 105 -0.36 -8.03 -16.64
CA ILE A 105 -0.61 -9.45 -16.31
C ILE A 105 -1.96 -9.60 -15.61
N GLY A 106 -2.27 -8.69 -14.68
CA GLY A 106 -3.58 -8.64 -14.02
C GLY A 106 -4.71 -8.33 -15.01
N ALA A 107 -4.49 -7.39 -15.94
CA ALA A 107 -5.47 -7.09 -16.99
C ALA A 107 -5.71 -8.29 -17.92
N ALA A 108 -4.66 -9.00 -18.33
CA ALA A 108 -4.78 -10.21 -19.13
C ALA A 108 -5.53 -11.33 -18.38
N ALA A 109 -5.27 -11.50 -17.09
CA ALA A 109 -5.99 -12.44 -16.22
C ALA A 109 -7.49 -12.16 -16.20
N LEU A 110 -7.85 -10.90 -16.00
CA LEU A 110 -9.25 -10.46 -15.95
C LEU A 110 -9.93 -10.64 -17.32
N GLY A 111 -9.23 -10.34 -18.42
CA GLY A 111 -9.71 -10.55 -19.78
C GLY A 111 -9.96 -12.03 -20.10
N ALA A 112 -9.01 -12.90 -19.75
CA ALA A 112 -9.16 -14.35 -19.92
C ALA A 112 -10.38 -14.88 -19.15
N ARG A 113 -10.54 -14.47 -17.88
CA ARG A 113 -11.70 -14.84 -17.05
C ARG A 113 -13.02 -14.39 -17.66
N SER A 114 -13.05 -13.18 -18.20
CA SER A 114 -14.23 -12.68 -18.91
C SER A 114 -14.56 -13.50 -20.17
N ALA A 115 -13.56 -14.16 -20.77
CA ALA A 115 -13.70 -15.05 -21.91
C ALA A 115 -13.90 -16.53 -21.50
N GLY A 116 -14.08 -16.83 -20.21
CA GLY A 116 -14.25 -18.19 -19.69
C GLY A 116 -12.97 -19.04 -19.68
N GLN A 117 -11.80 -18.41 -19.80
CA GLN A 117 -10.50 -19.05 -19.72
C GLN A 117 -9.78 -18.62 -18.44
N ASP A 118 -9.00 -19.50 -17.81
CA ASP A 118 -8.16 -19.13 -16.66
C ASP A 118 -6.69 -19.21 -17.06
N LEU A 119 -5.96 -18.11 -16.84
CA LEU A 119 -4.52 -18.08 -17.04
C LEU A 119 -3.83 -18.66 -15.80
N PRO A 120 -2.86 -19.58 -15.97
CA PRO A 120 -2.07 -20.08 -14.85
C PRO A 120 -1.09 -19.00 -14.38
N ILE A 121 -1.54 -18.19 -13.41
CA ILE A 121 -0.75 -17.09 -12.85
C ILE A 121 -0.24 -17.49 -11.48
N ASP A 122 1.07 -17.42 -11.31
CA ASP A 122 1.73 -17.62 -10.03
C ASP A 122 1.74 -16.31 -9.23
N TYR A 123 0.70 -16.10 -8.42
CA TYR A 123 0.55 -14.90 -7.59
C TYR A 123 1.66 -14.73 -6.56
N SER A 124 2.35 -15.81 -6.18
CA SER A 124 3.42 -15.75 -5.17
C SER A 124 4.64 -14.98 -5.66
N LYS A 125 4.90 -14.99 -6.98
CA LYS A 125 6.04 -14.29 -7.60
C LYS A 125 5.74 -12.85 -7.99
N ASN A 126 4.46 -12.48 -8.01
CA ASN A 126 4.02 -11.19 -8.54
C ASN A 126 4.16 -10.04 -7.55
N SER A 127 4.43 -10.32 -6.28
CA SER A 127 4.56 -9.31 -5.25
C SER A 127 5.61 -9.65 -4.21
N THR A 128 6.27 -8.62 -3.66
CA THR A 128 7.19 -8.73 -2.54
C THR A 128 6.72 -7.89 -1.37
N VAL A 129 6.88 -8.40 -0.15
CA VAL A 129 6.68 -7.62 1.07
C VAL A 129 7.86 -6.68 1.24
N PHE A 130 7.60 -5.38 1.39
CA PHE A 130 8.64 -4.39 1.72
C PHE A 130 8.44 -3.73 3.08
N TYR A 131 7.24 -3.86 3.67
CA TYR A 131 6.96 -3.35 5.01
C TYR A 131 5.90 -4.22 5.70
N HIS A 132 6.08 -4.43 7.00
CA HIS A 132 5.19 -5.18 7.86
C HIS A 132 5.19 -4.56 9.25
N SER A 133 4.01 -4.33 9.82
CA SER A 133 3.90 -3.77 11.17
C SER A 133 2.59 -4.18 11.86
N THR A 134 2.66 -4.19 13.19
CA THR A 134 1.56 -4.50 14.12
C THR A 134 1.27 -3.26 14.97
N PHE A 135 -0.01 -2.95 15.19
CA PHE A 135 -0.50 -1.70 15.76
C PHE A 135 -1.44 -1.88 16.95
#